data_AF-A0A0A2LWI4-F1
#
_entry.id   AF-A0A0A2LWI4-F1
#
_cell.length_a   1.000
_cell.length_b   1.000
_cell.length_c   1.000
_cell.angle_alpha   90.00
_cell.angle_beta   90.00
_cell.angle_gamma   90.00
#
_symmetry.space_group_name_H-M   'P 1'
#
loop_
_entity.id
_entity.type
_entity.pdbx_description
1 polymer ?
#
loop_
_entity_poly.entity_id
_entity_poly.type
_entity_poly.pdbx_seq_one_letter_code
_entity_poly.pdbx_strand_id
1 'polypeptide(L)'
;MLFSGKMTAQDFTKVDDVVKGYPNKFSSLDKFAEKINTDFKRDDEKARAIFTWIALNVEYDIGKYGVSERPVGFSYRTEAEKLAKLKEMDEKLATTTLKNKKAVCHGYSALFKIIANKLGLEAEIIPGTSKSHPSHVGAGPRARDHAWNAVKVGGEWKLLDVTWAAGTATGNPLRFEFRFNDAFFFTSPDTFFLNHFPDEKKWLLTNKTEKDFANLPLYYGNYLSGGYELITPKYGTFKGVKNGVLSFKIKNISPQDTVAYVFSKERIFKLVKPVFNDDVAEFEVEFNNSSIGVLTLYINRKSVLAYRINRG
;
A
#
# COMPACT_ATOMS: atom_id res chain seq x y z
N MET A 1 -0.69 -36.05 -12.86
CA MET A 1 0.34 -35.00 -12.86
C MET A 1 -0.33 -33.68 -12.53
N LEU A 2 -0.17 -33.20 -11.29
CA LEU A 2 -0.65 -31.88 -10.89
C LEU A 2 0.41 -30.86 -11.35
N PHE A 3 0.11 -30.11 -12.40
CA PHE A 3 0.90 -28.94 -12.77
C PHE A 3 0.62 -27.85 -11.75
N SER A 4 1.47 -27.75 -10.72
CA SER A 4 1.58 -26.56 -9.89
C SER A 4 2.26 -25.49 -10.73
N GLY A 5 1.46 -24.67 -11.40
CA GLY A 5 1.94 -23.48 -12.09
C GLY A 5 2.44 -22.49 -11.04
N LYS A 6 3.76 -22.33 -10.94
CA LYS A 6 4.35 -21.15 -10.30
C LYS A 6 3.80 -19.92 -11.03
N MET A 7 3.01 -19.10 -10.35
CA MET A 7 2.68 -17.74 -10.82
C MET A 7 4.01 -17.00 -11.00
N THR A 8 4.48 -16.89 -12.24
CA THR A 8 5.58 -15.97 -12.58
C THR A 8 5.11 -14.56 -12.28
N ALA A 9 5.89 -13.79 -11.53
CA ALA A 9 5.73 -12.35 -11.48
C ALA A 9 5.77 -11.84 -12.93
N GLN A 10 4.63 -11.36 -13.40
CA GLN A 10 4.49 -10.86 -14.76
C GLN A 10 5.31 -9.58 -14.87
N ASP A 11 6.29 -9.56 -15.79
CA ASP A 11 7.08 -8.37 -16.04
C ASP A 11 6.23 -7.34 -16.81
N PHE A 12 5.86 -6.26 -16.13
CA PHE A 12 5.06 -5.17 -16.64
C PHE A 12 5.88 -3.98 -17.14
N THR A 13 7.21 -4.07 -17.18
CA THR A 13 8.11 -2.98 -17.63
C THR A 13 7.72 -2.43 -19.00
N LYS A 14 7.35 -3.30 -19.95
CA LYS A 14 6.89 -2.88 -21.29
C LYS A 14 5.62 -2.03 -21.25
N VAL A 15 4.66 -2.39 -20.39
CA VAL A 15 3.42 -1.61 -20.22
C VAL A 15 3.77 -0.25 -19.62
N ASP A 16 4.62 -0.23 -18.60
CA ASP A 16 5.04 0.99 -17.94
C ASP A 16 5.77 1.94 -18.88
N ASP A 17 6.67 1.44 -19.71
CA ASP A 17 7.45 2.27 -20.64
C ASP A 17 6.56 2.91 -21.71
N VAL A 18 5.56 2.19 -22.21
CA VAL A 18 4.53 2.75 -23.11
C VAL A 18 3.71 3.83 -22.39
N VAL A 19 3.27 3.56 -21.16
CA VAL A 19 2.41 4.47 -20.37
C VAL A 19 3.15 5.72 -19.91
N LYS A 20 4.46 5.64 -19.63
CA LYS A 20 5.31 6.82 -19.38
C LYS A 20 5.34 7.78 -20.57
N GLY A 21 5.13 7.26 -21.78
CA GLY A 21 5.00 8.06 -23.01
C GLY A 21 3.61 8.69 -23.23
N TYR A 22 2.62 8.41 -22.38
CA TYR A 22 1.28 8.98 -22.51
C TYR A 22 1.26 10.47 -22.20
N PRO A 23 0.26 11.21 -22.70
CA PRO A 23 0.05 12.58 -22.25
C PRO A 23 -0.21 12.60 -20.75
N ASN A 24 0.33 13.62 -20.08
CA ASN A 24 0.14 13.82 -18.65
C ASN A 24 -1.26 14.34 -18.28
N LYS A 25 -2.16 14.49 -19.27
CA LYS A 25 -3.55 14.91 -19.15
C LYS A 25 -4.38 14.26 -20.26
N PHE A 26 -5.58 13.83 -19.93
CA PHE A 26 -6.60 13.41 -20.88
C PHE A 26 -7.81 14.35 -20.81
N SER A 27 -8.48 14.57 -21.94
CA SER A 27 -9.65 15.46 -22.03
C SER A 27 -10.91 14.86 -21.39
N SER A 28 -11.02 13.53 -21.35
CA SER A 28 -12.11 12.81 -20.71
C SER A 28 -11.68 11.42 -20.25
N LEU A 29 -12.50 10.80 -19.40
CA LEU A 29 -12.35 9.40 -18.99
C LEU A 29 -12.37 8.45 -20.21
N ASP A 30 -13.21 8.75 -21.21
CA ASP A 30 -13.31 7.94 -22.43
C ASP A 30 -12.03 8.02 -23.26
N LYS A 31 -11.44 9.21 -23.43
CA LYS A 31 -10.16 9.34 -24.14
C LYS A 31 -9.01 8.63 -23.44
N PHE A 32 -9.02 8.61 -22.12
CA PHE A 32 -8.05 7.83 -21.36
C PHE A 32 -8.25 6.32 -21.59
N ALA A 33 -9.48 5.81 -21.48
CA ALA A 33 -9.79 4.40 -21.72
C ALA A 33 -9.51 3.98 -23.18
N GLU A 34 -9.91 4.78 -24.17
CA GLU A 34 -9.64 4.53 -25.60
C GLU A 34 -8.14 4.38 -25.88
N LYS A 35 -7.31 5.23 -25.26
CA LYS A 35 -5.86 5.17 -25.43
C LYS A 35 -5.29 3.85 -24.90
N ILE A 36 -5.68 3.45 -23.68
CA ILE A 36 -5.28 2.15 -23.11
C ILE A 36 -5.77 0.99 -23.99
N ASN A 37 -7.02 0.99 -24.42
CA ASN A 37 -7.60 -0.10 -25.22
C ASN A 37 -6.98 -0.22 -26.62
N THR A 38 -6.40 0.87 -27.13
CA THR A 38 -5.65 0.88 -28.39
C THR A 38 -4.34 0.13 -28.23
N ASP A 39 -3.60 0.40 -27.16
CA ASP A 39 -2.24 -0.12 -26.95
C ASP A 39 -2.21 -1.53 -26.32
N PHE A 40 -3.19 -1.85 -25.47
CA PHE A 40 -3.19 -3.09 -24.68
C PHE A 40 -4.46 -3.90 -24.90
N LYS A 41 -4.29 -5.21 -25.06
CA LYS A 41 -5.40 -6.14 -25.29
C LYS A 41 -5.69 -7.03 -24.09
N ARG A 42 -4.67 -7.38 -23.31
CA ARG A 42 -4.80 -8.27 -22.17
C ARG A 42 -5.28 -7.50 -20.94
N ASP A 43 -6.15 -8.14 -20.16
CA ASP A 43 -6.79 -7.52 -19.00
C ASP A 43 -5.80 -7.07 -17.92
N ASP A 44 -4.73 -7.85 -17.71
CA ASP A 44 -3.66 -7.50 -16.77
C ASP A 44 -2.85 -6.28 -17.25
N GLU A 45 -2.54 -6.19 -18.54
CA GLU A 45 -1.85 -5.04 -19.13
C GLU A 45 -2.71 -3.78 -19.08
N LYS A 46 -4.02 -3.90 -19.33
CA LYS A 46 -4.96 -2.79 -19.17
C LYS A 46 -5.01 -2.32 -17.72
N ALA A 47 -5.18 -3.23 -16.76
CA ALA A 47 -5.17 -2.90 -15.33
C ALA A 47 -3.86 -2.20 -14.92
N ARG A 48 -2.73 -2.70 -15.42
CA ARG A 48 -1.41 -2.10 -15.19
C ARG A 48 -1.31 -0.70 -15.78
N ALA A 49 -1.78 -0.49 -17.00
CA ALA A 49 -1.72 0.82 -17.64
C ALA A 49 -2.51 1.89 -16.87
N ILE A 50 -3.67 1.53 -16.32
CA ILE A 50 -4.46 2.41 -15.43
C ILE A 50 -3.65 2.73 -14.16
N PHE A 51 -3.17 1.69 -13.47
CA PHE A 51 -2.39 1.81 -12.23
C PHE A 51 -1.19 2.74 -12.42
N THR A 52 -0.35 2.46 -13.42
CA THR A 52 0.88 3.19 -13.68
C THR A 52 0.60 4.64 -14.05
N TRP A 53 -0.36 4.90 -14.95
CA TRP A 53 -0.64 6.27 -15.35
C TRP A 53 -1.13 7.11 -14.16
N ILE A 54 -2.07 6.58 -13.37
CA ILE A 54 -2.60 7.32 -12.20
C ILE A 54 -1.49 7.56 -11.18
N ALA A 55 -0.70 6.53 -10.84
CA ALA A 55 0.36 6.63 -9.84
C ALA A 55 1.46 7.64 -10.23
N LEU A 56 1.73 7.82 -11.53
CA LEU A 56 2.72 8.76 -12.03
C LEU A 56 2.17 10.18 -12.25
N ASN A 57 0.85 10.37 -12.32
CA ASN A 57 0.26 11.63 -12.76
C ASN A 57 -0.67 12.29 -11.73
N VAL A 58 -1.15 11.58 -10.71
CA VAL A 58 -2.07 12.12 -9.71
C VAL A 58 -1.32 12.33 -8.39
N GLU A 59 -1.35 13.56 -7.89
CA GLU A 59 -0.75 13.95 -6.59
C GLU A 59 -1.71 13.73 -5.42
N TYR A 60 -1.15 13.38 -4.25
CA TYR A 60 -1.98 13.28 -3.06
C TYR A 60 -2.37 14.68 -2.55
N ASP A 61 -3.63 14.85 -2.17
CA ASP A 61 -4.11 16.11 -1.60
C ASP A 61 -3.68 16.30 -0.14
N ILE A 62 -2.48 16.85 0.03
CA ILE A 62 -1.91 17.19 1.34
C ILE A 62 -2.82 18.10 2.18
N GLY A 63 -3.64 18.96 1.54
CA GLY A 63 -4.58 19.82 2.25
C GLY A 63 -5.70 19.06 2.96
N LYS A 64 -5.91 17.79 2.60
CA LYS A 64 -6.86 16.86 3.21
C LYS A 64 -6.18 15.71 3.95
N TYR A 65 -4.86 15.76 4.10
CA TYR A 65 -4.11 14.70 4.78
C TYR A 65 -4.55 14.59 6.25
N GLY A 66 -4.90 13.38 6.68
CA GLY A 66 -5.39 13.12 8.03
C GLY A 66 -6.82 13.62 8.31
N VAL A 67 -7.51 14.17 7.30
CA VAL A 67 -8.93 14.55 7.41
C VAL A 67 -9.78 13.34 7.04
N SER A 68 -10.57 12.84 7.98
CA SER A 68 -11.51 11.75 7.70
C SER A 68 -12.61 12.23 6.74
N GLU A 69 -12.76 11.55 5.60
CA GLU A 69 -13.88 11.81 4.69
C GLU A 69 -15.20 11.45 5.35
N ARG A 70 -16.14 12.40 5.38
CA ARG A 70 -17.51 12.11 5.79
C ARG A 70 -18.29 11.56 4.60
N PRO A 71 -19.07 10.50 4.77
CA PRO A 71 -19.96 10.03 3.72
C PRO A 71 -20.89 11.18 3.28
N VAL A 72 -21.02 11.39 1.97
CA VAL A 72 -22.01 12.31 1.45
C VAL A 72 -23.38 11.65 1.63
N GLY A 73 -24.23 12.24 2.46
CA GLY A 73 -25.61 11.79 2.63
C GLY A 73 -26.44 12.12 1.38
N PHE A 74 -27.16 11.13 0.85
CA PHE A 74 -28.14 11.32 -0.21
C PHE A 74 -29.36 10.44 0.07
N SER A 75 -30.54 10.87 -0.39
CA SER A 75 -31.77 10.10 -0.30
C SER A 75 -31.99 9.26 -1.54
N TYR A 76 -32.69 8.13 -1.40
CA TYR A 76 -33.09 7.24 -2.49
C TYR A 76 -34.40 6.54 -2.11
N ARG A 77 -35.17 6.09 -3.11
CA ARG A 77 -36.45 5.40 -2.94
C ARG A 77 -36.36 3.91 -3.25
N THR A 78 -35.42 3.53 -4.11
CA THR A 78 -35.17 2.14 -4.52
C THR A 78 -33.68 1.82 -4.46
N GLU A 79 -33.33 0.53 -4.39
CA GLU A 79 -31.92 0.11 -4.44
C GLU A 79 -31.29 0.43 -5.81
N ALA A 80 -32.06 0.34 -6.90
CA ALA A 80 -31.59 0.72 -8.23
C ALA A 80 -31.23 2.22 -8.31
N GLU A 81 -32.05 3.08 -7.72
CA GLU A 81 -31.78 4.53 -7.65
C GLU A 81 -30.52 4.82 -6.82
N LYS A 82 -30.37 4.14 -5.68
CA LYS A 82 -29.18 4.26 -4.84
C LYS A 82 -27.90 3.87 -5.60
N LEU A 83 -27.91 2.74 -6.30
CA LEU A 83 -26.77 2.27 -7.09
C LEU A 83 -26.43 3.24 -8.23
N ALA A 84 -27.45 3.78 -8.90
CA ALA A 84 -27.24 4.79 -9.95
C ALA A 84 -26.59 6.07 -9.40
N LYS A 85 -27.06 6.58 -8.25
CA LYS A 85 -26.49 7.76 -7.59
C LYS A 85 -25.05 7.53 -7.14
N LEU A 86 -24.75 6.37 -6.55
CA LEU A 86 -23.38 6.01 -6.18
C LEU A 86 -22.46 5.98 -7.39
N LYS A 87 -22.91 5.38 -8.50
CA LYS A 87 -22.15 5.35 -9.76
C LYS A 87 -21.89 6.75 -10.31
N GLU A 88 -22.91 7.63 -10.31
CA GLU A 88 -22.77 9.02 -10.76
C GLU A 88 -21.76 9.80 -9.89
N MET A 89 -21.80 9.60 -8.56
CA MET A 89 -20.85 10.21 -7.63
C MET A 89 -19.41 9.74 -7.90
N ASP A 90 -19.20 8.44 -8.10
CA ASP A 90 -17.89 7.86 -8.42
C ASP A 90 -17.37 8.37 -9.78
N GLU A 91 -18.21 8.46 -10.80
CA GLU A 91 -17.84 9.01 -12.12
C GLU A 91 -17.47 10.49 -12.05
N LYS A 92 -18.21 11.28 -11.27
CA LYS A 92 -17.89 12.69 -11.03
C LYS A 92 -16.57 12.85 -10.28
N LEU A 93 -16.33 12.01 -9.28
CA LEU A 93 -15.07 11.99 -8.53
C LEU A 93 -13.90 11.60 -9.44
N ALA A 94 -14.03 10.52 -10.22
CA ALA A 94 -13.04 10.09 -11.20
C ALA A 94 -12.73 11.19 -12.23
N THR A 95 -13.75 11.86 -12.77
CA THR A 95 -13.58 13.00 -13.70
C THR A 95 -12.80 14.14 -13.05
N THR A 96 -13.12 14.46 -11.79
CA THR A 96 -12.44 15.51 -11.04
C THR A 96 -10.99 15.13 -10.75
N THR A 97 -10.73 13.89 -10.34
CA THR A 97 -9.37 13.36 -10.12
C THR A 97 -8.55 13.42 -11.41
N LEU A 98 -9.10 12.97 -12.54
CA LEU A 98 -8.42 12.99 -13.84
C LEU A 98 -8.06 14.42 -14.27
N LYS A 99 -9.01 15.36 -14.13
CA LYS A 99 -8.83 16.76 -14.52
C LYS A 99 -7.83 17.50 -13.64
N ASN A 100 -7.98 17.38 -12.32
CA ASN A 100 -7.19 18.13 -11.36
C ASN A 100 -5.84 17.47 -11.08
N LYS A 101 -5.71 16.17 -11.36
CA LYS A 101 -4.52 15.36 -11.07
C LYS A 101 -4.11 15.44 -9.60
N LYS A 102 -5.12 15.53 -8.74
CA LYS A 102 -4.96 15.67 -7.31
C LYS A 102 -6.17 15.09 -6.58
N ALA A 103 -5.94 14.18 -5.64
CA ALA A 103 -7.00 13.51 -4.89
C ALA A 103 -6.51 12.95 -3.56
N VAL A 104 -7.44 12.49 -2.72
CA VAL A 104 -7.15 11.53 -1.63
C VAL A 104 -7.51 10.12 -2.09
N CYS A 105 -7.31 9.11 -1.24
CA CYS A 105 -7.39 7.68 -1.56
C CYS A 105 -8.64 7.30 -2.37
N HIS A 106 -9.82 7.82 -1.98
CA HIS A 106 -11.07 7.54 -2.68
C HIS A 106 -11.09 8.05 -4.14
N GLY A 107 -10.46 9.19 -4.41
CA GLY A 107 -10.37 9.72 -5.77
C GLY A 107 -9.44 8.91 -6.67
N TYR A 108 -8.35 8.35 -6.12
CA TYR A 108 -7.50 7.39 -6.83
C TYR A 108 -8.28 6.12 -7.14
N SER A 109 -8.95 5.54 -6.14
CA SER A 109 -9.65 4.27 -6.29
C SER A 109 -10.89 4.38 -7.20
N ALA A 110 -11.59 5.52 -7.16
CA ALA A 110 -12.67 5.83 -8.09
C ALA A 110 -12.17 5.98 -9.52
N LEU A 111 -11.09 6.72 -9.75
CA LEU A 111 -10.52 6.86 -11.09
C LEU A 111 -10.09 5.49 -11.65
N PHE A 112 -9.44 4.66 -10.85
CA PHE A 112 -9.07 3.31 -11.26
C PHE A 112 -10.30 2.48 -11.64
N LYS A 113 -11.31 2.38 -10.74
CA LYS A 113 -12.53 1.60 -10.97
C LYS A 113 -13.28 2.04 -12.23
N ILE A 114 -13.46 3.34 -12.43
CA ILE A 114 -14.23 3.87 -13.56
C ILE A 114 -13.52 3.60 -14.89
N ILE A 115 -12.20 3.75 -14.97
CA ILE A 115 -11.45 3.42 -16.19
C ILE A 115 -11.42 1.91 -16.44
N ALA A 116 -11.24 1.10 -15.39
CA ALA A 116 -11.28 -0.36 -15.48
C ALA A 116 -12.63 -0.85 -16.04
N ASN A 117 -13.75 -0.33 -15.52
CA ASN A 117 -15.08 -0.65 -16.01
C ASN A 117 -15.28 -0.24 -17.48
N LYS A 118 -14.77 0.93 -17.90
CA LYS A 118 -14.81 1.37 -19.31
C LYS A 118 -14.00 0.46 -20.25
N LEU A 119 -13.01 -0.26 -19.70
CA LEU A 119 -12.17 -1.21 -20.41
C LEU A 119 -12.72 -2.65 -20.37
N GLY A 120 -13.89 -2.85 -19.75
CA GLY A 120 -14.54 -4.16 -19.61
C GLY A 120 -14.05 -5.00 -18.43
N LEU A 121 -13.26 -4.42 -17.52
CA LEU A 121 -12.76 -5.09 -16.33
C LEU A 121 -13.75 -4.91 -15.17
N GLU A 122 -13.97 -5.96 -14.38
CA GLU A 122 -14.70 -5.86 -13.11
C GLU A 122 -13.76 -5.31 -12.03
N ALA A 123 -14.04 -4.12 -11.49
CA ALA A 123 -13.26 -3.52 -10.42
C ALA A 123 -14.13 -3.01 -9.27
N GLU A 124 -13.62 -3.16 -8.04
CA GLU A 124 -14.29 -2.70 -6.83
C GLU A 124 -13.43 -1.73 -6.04
N ILE A 125 -14.08 -0.78 -5.36
CA ILE A 125 -13.46 0.08 -4.35
C ILE A 125 -13.65 -0.63 -3.01
N ILE A 126 -12.56 -0.82 -2.29
CA ILE A 126 -12.55 -1.50 -1.00
C ILE A 126 -12.24 -0.46 0.08
N PRO A 127 -13.24 -0.05 0.88
CA PRO A 127 -12.99 0.76 2.07
C PRO A 127 -12.39 -0.10 3.19
N GLY A 128 -11.55 0.51 4.01
CA GLY A 128 -11.01 -0.18 5.18
C GLY A 128 -10.10 0.66 6.07
N THR A 129 -9.42 -0.04 6.96
CA THR A 129 -8.39 0.50 7.85
C THR A 129 -6.99 0.25 7.28
N SER A 130 -6.14 1.25 7.39
CA SER A 130 -4.70 1.17 7.13
C SER A 130 -3.87 1.10 8.42
N LYS A 131 -2.79 0.32 8.40
CA LYS A 131 -1.71 0.40 9.39
C LYS A 131 -0.58 1.22 8.80
N SER A 132 -0.64 2.53 9.01
CA SER A 132 0.28 3.51 8.39
C SER A 132 1.10 4.32 9.41
N HIS A 133 0.72 4.27 10.70
CA HIS A 133 1.37 5.05 11.76
C HIS A 133 1.78 4.15 12.95
N PRO A 134 2.93 4.40 13.63
CA PRO A 134 3.37 3.55 14.74
C PRO A 134 2.37 3.40 15.90
N SER A 135 1.46 4.36 16.09
CA SER A 135 0.36 4.25 17.07
C SER A 135 -0.70 3.21 16.69
N HIS A 136 -0.68 2.67 15.48
CA HIS A 136 -1.58 1.61 14.99
C HIS A 136 -1.06 0.22 15.36
N VAL A 137 0.20 0.11 15.79
CA VAL A 137 0.82 -1.15 16.20
C VAL A 137 0.27 -1.59 17.57
N GLY A 138 -0.18 -2.84 17.65
CA GLY A 138 -0.85 -3.40 18.82
C GLY A 138 -2.35 -3.14 18.89
N ALA A 139 -2.96 -2.51 17.88
CA ALA A 139 -4.40 -2.28 17.79
C ALA A 139 -4.99 -2.97 16.56
N GLY A 140 -6.20 -3.52 16.71
CA GLY A 140 -6.97 -4.05 15.59
C GLY A 140 -7.41 -2.95 14.61
N PRO A 141 -8.15 -3.32 13.55
CA PRO A 141 -8.73 -2.35 12.63
C PRO A 141 -9.61 -1.33 13.37
N ARG A 142 -9.70 -0.11 12.83
CA ARG A 142 -10.34 1.05 13.48
C ARG A 142 -11.43 1.59 12.55
N ALA A 143 -11.83 2.84 12.77
CA ALA A 143 -12.64 3.56 11.80
C ALA A 143 -11.90 3.61 10.45
N ARG A 144 -12.64 3.46 9.35
CA ARG A 144 -12.09 3.54 7.99
C ARG A 144 -11.26 4.82 7.84
N ASP A 145 -10.06 4.66 7.32
CA ASP A 145 -9.15 5.76 7.02
C ASP A 145 -8.51 5.63 5.63
N HIS A 146 -8.85 4.58 4.89
CA HIS A 146 -8.28 4.30 3.59
C HIS A 146 -9.26 3.63 2.62
N ALA A 147 -8.94 3.70 1.33
CA ALA A 147 -9.67 3.05 0.24
C ALA A 147 -8.71 2.65 -0.88
N TRP A 148 -8.87 1.43 -1.39
CA TRP A 148 -8.05 0.85 -2.47
C TRP A 148 -8.94 0.06 -3.44
N ASN A 149 -8.37 -0.75 -4.34
CA ASN A 149 -9.14 -1.53 -5.30
C ASN A 149 -8.84 -3.03 -5.26
N ALA A 150 -9.84 -3.80 -5.69
CA ALA A 150 -9.61 -5.11 -6.31
C ALA A 150 -10.09 -5.06 -7.76
N VAL A 151 -9.41 -5.78 -8.65
CA VAL A 151 -9.80 -5.93 -10.05
C VAL A 151 -9.74 -7.40 -10.43
N LYS A 152 -10.73 -7.87 -11.18
CA LYS A 152 -10.80 -9.26 -11.60
C LYS A 152 -10.07 -9.45 -12.92
N VAL A 153 -9.07 -10.33 -12.93
CA VAL A 153 -8.24 -10.63 -14.10
C VAL A 153 -8.04 -12.13 -14.17
N GLY A 154 -8.30 -12.72 -15.34
CA GLY A 154 -8.23 -14.17 -15.52
C GLY A 154 -9.18 -14.95 -14.60
N GLY A 155 -10.31 -14.35 -14.21
CA GLY A 155 -11.28 -14.95 -13.30
C GLY A 155 -10.98 -14.79 -11.81
N GLU A 156 -9.82 -14.22 -11.44
CA GLU A 156 -9.40 -14.05 -10.05
C GLU A 156 -9.35 -12.58 -9.64
N TRP A 157 -9.75 -12.28 -8.41
CA TRP A 157 -9.59 -10.95 -7.82
C TRP A 157 -8.13 -10.69 -7.46
N LYS A 158 -7.59 -9.57 -7.95
CA LYS A 158 -6.24 -9.09 -7.66
C LYS A 158 -6.32 -7.76 -6.90
N LEU A 159 -5.57 -7.64 -5.81
CA LEU A 159 -5.53 -6.45 -4.96
C LEU A 159 -4.52 -5.44 -5.49
N LEU A 160 -4.84 -4.15 -5.38
CA LEU A 160 -3.92 -3.06 -5.70
C LEU A 160 -4.25 -1.79 -4.92
N ASP A 161 -3.23 -0.97 -4.69
CA ASP A 161 -3.38 0.38 -4.12
C ASP A 161 -2.58 1.41 -4.91
N VAL A 162 -3.28 2.14 -5.77
CA VAL A 162 -2.69 3.20 -6.60
C VAL A 162 -2.23 4.40 -5.76
N THR A 163 -2.87 4.65 -4.61
CA THR A 163 -2.55 5.79 -3.75
C THR A 163 -1.17 5.63 -3.12
N TRP A 164 -0.91 4.46 -2.54
CA TRP A 164 0.39 4.14 -1.93
C TRP A 164 1.45 3.78 -2.96
N ALA A 165 1.05 3.38 -4.17
CA ALA A 165 1.95 3.28 -5.31
C ALA A 165 2.43 4.64 -5.81
N ALA A 166 1.62 5.70 -5.70
CA ALA A 166 1.95 7.00 -6.29
C ALA A 166 3.11 7.69 -5.56
N GLY A 167 3.14 7.61 -4.23
CA GLY A 167 4.17 8.31 -3.47
C GLY A 167 3.88 8.43 -1.98
N THR A 168 4.54 9.38 -1.33
CA THR A 168 4.45 9.56 0.12
C THR A 168 4.37 11.04 0.50
N ALA A 169 3.69 11.32 1.60
CA ALA A 169 3.70 12.63 2.23
C ALA A 169 4.89 12.70 3.22
N THR A 170 5.84 13.60 2.98
CA THR A 170 7.06 13.72 3.78
C THR A 170 7.48 15.19 3.98
N GLY A 171 8.46 15.43 4.85
CA GLY A 171 9.01 16.75 5.13
C GLY A 171 8.23 17.56 6.17
N ASN A 172 8.79 18.72 6.51
CA ASN A 172 8.17 19.73 7.38
C ASN A 172 8.43 21.13 6.77
N PRO A 173 7.43 21.81 6.19
CA PRO A 173 6.02 21.40 6.11
C PRO A 173 5.81 20.16 5.22
N LEU A 174 4.74 19.43 5.47
CA LEU A 174 4.39 18.21 4.75
C LEU A 174 4.16 18.51 3.26
N ARG A 175 4.77 17.71 2.38
CA ARG A 175 4.60 17.77 0.92
C ARG A 175 4.45 16.36 0.34
N PHE A 176 3.71 16.25 -0.76
CA PHE A 176 3.64 15.01 -1.50
C PHE A 176 4.86 14.88 -2.41
N GLU A 177 5.50 13.72 -2.38
CA GLU A 177 6.57 13.35 -3.29
C GLU A 177 6.18 12.09 -4.05
N PHE A 178 6.21 12.17 -5.39
CA PHE A 178 6.06 10.99 -6.23
C PHE A 178 7.18 9.99 -5.92
N ARG A 179 6.79 8.75 -5.68
CA ARG A 179 7.69 7.62 -5.44
C ARG A 179 6.97 6.37 -5.89
N PHE A 180 6.98 6.14 -7.21
CA PHE A 180 6.32 5.00 -7.81
C PHE A 180 6.76 3.70 -7.13
N ASN A 181 5.80 2.96 -6.59
CA ASN A 181 6.05 1.70 -5.90
C ASN A 181 5.19 0.59 -6.50
N ASP A 182 5.84 -0.21 -7.33
CA ASP A 182 5.22 -1.30 -8.05
C ASP A 182 4.69 -2.43 -7.15
N ALA A 183 5.24 -2.56 -5.94
CA ALA A 183 4.86 -3.64 -5.03
C ALA A 183 3.38 -3.57 -4.58
N PHE A 184 2.66 -2.47 -4.90
CA PHE A 184 1.23 -2.28 -4.67
C PHE A 184 0.34 -2.66 -5.87
N PHE A 185 0.90 -3.23 -6.94
CA PHE A 185 0.13 -3.77 -8.06
C PHE A 185 0.07 -5.29 -7.99
N PHE A 186 -1.15 -5.85 -7.99
CA PHE A 186 -1.39 -7.31 -7.89
C PHE A 186 -0.66 -7.96 -6.70
N THR A 187 -0.54 -7.22 -5.61
CA THR A 187 0.07 -7.67 -4.37
C THR A 187 -0.69 -8.90 -3.86
N SER A 188 0.05 -9.91 -3.39
CA SER A 188 -0.56 -11.09 -2.80
C SER A 188 -1.41 -10.71 -1.56
N PRO A 189 -2.51 -11.43 -1.30
CA PRO A 189 -3.37 -11.18 -0.13
C PRO A 189 -2.61 -11.08 1.20
N ASP A 190 -1.66 -11.98 1.44
CA ASP A 190 -0.88 -11.99 2.69
C ASP A 190 0.07 -10.79 2.82
N THR A 191 0.63 -10.31 1.70
CA THR A 191 1.47 -9.09 1.70
C THR A 191 0.62 -7.83 1.81
N PHE A 192 -0.54 -7.80 1.15
CA PHE A 192 -1.45 -6.66 1.20
C PHE A 192 -2.03 -6.48 2.61
N PHE A 193 -2.35 -7.60 3.28
CA PHE A 193 -2.83 -7.66 4.67
C PHE A 193 -1.88 -7.01 5.69
N LEU A 194 -0.57 -6.92 5.37
CA LEU A 194 0.41 -6.35 6.29
C LEU A 194 0.02 -4.94 6.78
N ASN A 195 -0.65 -4.19 5.90
CA ASN A 195 -1.10 -2.84 6.18
C ASN A 195 -2.57 -2.56 5.84
N HIS A 196 -3.29 -3.44 5.16
CA HIS A 196 -4.67 -3.22 4.72
C HIS A 196 -5.63 -4.19 5.37
N PHE A 197 -6.67 -3.66 6.02
CA PHE A 197 -7.77 -4.45 6.56
C PHE A 197 -9.11 -3.91 6.07
N PRO A 198 -9.84 -4.63 5.19
CA PRO A 198 -11.09 -4.15 4.61
C PRO A 198 -12.24 -4.16 5.62
N ASP A 199 -13.21 -3.27 5.43
CA ASP A 199 -14.46 -3.27 6.21
C ASP A 199 -15.26 -4.57 6.00
N GLU A 200 -15.27 -5.08 4.76
CA GLU A 200 -15.85 -6.38 4.42
C GLU A 200 -14.76 -7.46 4.30
N LYS A 201 -14.76 -8.43 5.23
CA LYS A 201 -13.73 -9.49 5.30
C LYS A 201 -13.54 -10.32 4.04
N LYS A 202 -14.56 -10.41 3.16
CA LYS A 202 -14.44 -11.11 1.86
C LYS A 202 -13.28 -10.57 1.02
N TRP A 203 -12.94 -9.29 1.17
CA TRP A 203 -11.88 -8.63 0.44
C TRP A 203 -10.48 -8.85 1.03
N LEU A 204 -10.36 -9.59 2.14
CA LEU A 204 -9.05 -10.02 2.64
C LEU A 204 -8.39 -10.99 1.66
N LEU A 205 -9.17 -11.85 1.00
CA LEU A 205 -8.68 -12.93 0.12
C LEU A 205 -7.65 -13.86 0.83
N THR A 206 -7.70 -13.91 2.16
CA THR A 206 -6.89 -14.74 3.04
C THR A 206 -7.71 -15.05 4.31
N ASN A 207 -7.21 -15.94 5.16
CA ASN A 207 -7.88 -16.37 6.40
C ASN A 207 -7.45 -15.56 7.64
N LYS A 208 -6.75 -14.44 7.45
CA LYS A 208 -6.25 -13.59 8.53
C LYS A 208 -7.37 -12.90 9.31
N THR A 209 -7.07 -12.58 10.55
CA THR A 209 -8.02 -12.00 11.52
C THR A 209 -7.60 -10.61 11.98
N GLU A 210 -8.51 -9.92 12.65
CA GLU A 210 -8.26 -8.64 13.33
C GLU A 210 -7.13 -8.77 14.37
N LYS A 211 -7.03 -9.93 15.03
CA LYS A 211 -5.97 -10.22 16.00
C LYS A 211 -4.61 -10.35 15.31
N ASP A 212 -4.56 -11.01 14.16
CA ASP A 212 -3.33 -11.07 13.35
C ASP A 212 -2.91 -9.67 12.95
N PHE A 213 -3.86 -8.85 12.46
CA PHE A 213 -3.60 -7.47 12.08
C PHE A 213 -3.06 -6.63 13.25
N ALA A 214 -3.65 -6.78 14.44
CA ALA A 214 -3.20 -6.08 15.64
C ALA A 214 -1.76 -6.43 16.03
N ASN A 215 -1.40 -7.70 15.87
CA ASN A 215 -0.10 -8.24 16.25
C ASN A 215 1.03 -7.87 15.29
N LEU A 216 0.75 -7.45 14.06
CA LEU A 216 1.79 -7.09 13.10
C LEU A 216 2.56 -5.81 13.51
N PRO A 217 3.86 -5.73 13.18
CA PRO A 217 4.57 -4.45 13.15
C PRO A 217 4.00 -3.54 12.06
N LEU A 218 4.49 -2.32 12.00
CA LEU A 218 4.24 -1.42 10.89
C LEU A 218 5.25 -1.71 9.77
N TYR A 219 4.75 -1.96 8.56
CA TYR A 219 5.56 -2.12 7.36
C TYR A 219 5.50 -0.84 6.53
N TYR A 220 6.63 -0.23 6.20
CA TYR A 220 6.64 0.96 5.34
C TYR A 220 6.62 0.58 3.87
N GLY A 221 6.24 1.50 2.97
CA GLY A 221 6.29 1.25 1.53
C GLY A 221 7.66 0.79 1.03
N ASN A 222 8.76 1.25 1.65
CA ASN A 222 10.12 0.81 1.29
C ASN A 222 10.38 -0.67 1.66
N TYR A 223 9.61 -1.25 2.60
CA TYR A 223 9.69 -2.68 2.88
C TYR A 223 9.23 -3.49 1.66
N LEU A 224 8.06 -3.13 1.13
CA LEU A 224 7.46 -3.80 -0.01
C LEU A 224 8.28 -3.56 -1.29
N SER A 225 8.71 -2.32 -1.54
CA SER A 225 9.52 -2.00 -2.73
C SER A 225 10.88 -2.69 -2.73
N GLY A 226 11.44 -2.95 -1.55
CA GLY A 226 12.70 -3.68 -1.40
C GLY A 226 12.55 -5.19 -1.47
N GLY A 227 11.31 -5.70 -1.53
CA GLY A 227 11.05 -7.14 -1.52
C GLY A 227 11.51 -7.86 -0.25
N TYR A 228 11.71 -7.13 0.86
CA TYR A 228 12.20 -7.73 2.10
C TYR A 228 11.16 -8.66 2.71
N GLU A 229 11.61 -9.74 3.35
CA GLU A 229 10.74 -10.69 4.05
C GLU A 229 11.18 -10.86 5.51
N LEU A 230 10.35 -10.38 6.44
CA LEU A 230 10.60 -10.51 7.87
C LEU A 230 10.31 -11.94 8.36
N ILE A 231 11.34 -12.64 8.82
CA ILE A 231 11.22 -13.95 9.47
C ILE A 231 10.93 -13.79 10.96
N THR A 232 11.66 -12.92 11.66
CA THR A 232 11.46 -12.64 13.10
C THR A 232 12.02 -11.25 13.45
N PRO A 233 11.46 -10.55 14.45
CA PRO A 233 10.26 -10.85 15.24
C PRO A 233 8.95 -10.46 14.52
N LYS A 234 7.98 -11.36 14.48
CA LYS A 234 6.68 -11.10 13.79
C LYS A 234 5.68 -10.29 14.63
N TYR A 235 5.91 -10.16 15.94
CA TYR A 235 5.07 -9.36 16.82
C TYR A 235 5.52 -7.90 16.82
N GLY A 236 4.58 -6.99 16.56
CA GLY A 236 4.81 -5.56 16.47
C GLY A 236 4.99 -4.86 17.81
N THR A 237 4.61 -5.50 18.92
CA THR A 237 4.73 -4.91 20.26
C THR A 237 5.72 -5.66 21.13
N PHE A 238 6.52 -4.90 21.86
CA PHE A 238 7.43 -5.42 22.89
C PHE A 238 7.14 -4.74 24.22
N LYS A 239 7.34 -5.46 25.32
CA LYS A 239 7.39 -4.87 26.66
C LYS A 239 8.80 -4.34 26.90
N GLY A 240 8.91 -3.17 27.56
CA GLY A 240 10.19 -2.54 27.85
C GLY A 240 11.15 -3.49 28.55
N VAL A 241 12.20 -3.90 27.84
CA VAL A 241 13.25 -4.75 28.37
C VAL A 241 14.27 -3.83 29.06
N LYS A 242 14.50 -4.00 30.36
CA LYS A 242 15.44 -3.16 31.13
C LYS A 242 16.87 -3.27 30.58
N ASN A 243 17.25 -4.46 30.11
CA ASN A 243 18.46 -4.77 29.33
C ASN A 243 18.21 -6.06 28.55
N GLY A 244 18.47 -6.08 27.25
CA GLY A 244 18.36 -7.31 26.46
C GLY A 244 18.62 -7.09 24.97
N VAL A 245 18.57 -8.17 24.21
CA VAL A 245 18.74 -8.17 22.76
C VAL A 245 17.48 -8.68 22.09
N LEU A 246 17.13 -8.08 20.97
CA LEU A 246 16.08 -8.54 20.08
C LEU A 246 16.70 -8.95 18.75
N SER A 247 16.66 -10.23 18.46
CA SER A 247 17.22 -10.78 17.22
C SER A 247 16.25 -10.58 16.05
N PHE A 248 16.78 -10.14 14.92
CA PHE A 248 16.08 -9.96 13.66
C PHE A 248 16.62 -10.94 12.63
N LYS A 249 15.71 -11.50 11.83
CA LYS A 249 16.03 -12.27 10.62
C LYS A 249 15.18 -11.76 9.47
N ILE A 250 15.81 -11.28 8.41
CA ILE A 250 15.14 -10.67 7.27
C ILE A 250 15.79 -11.19 5.98
N LYS A 251 14.97 -11.62 5.02
CA LYS A 251 15.44 -12.03 3.68
C LYS A 251 15.57 -10.84 2.75
N ASN A 252 16.32 -11.05 1.67
CA ASN A 252 16.50 -10.12 0.55
C ASN A 252 17.18 -8.80 0.96
N ILE A 253 17.92 -8.80 2.07
CA ILE A 253 18.90 -7.76 2.35
C ILE A 253 20.18 -8.14 1.61
N SER A 254 20.78 -7.20 0.89
CA SER A 254 22.08 -7.39 0.25
C SER A 254 23.22 -7.17 1.26
N PRO A 255 24.36 -7.89 1.14
CA PRO A 255 25.58 -7.58 1.91
C PRO A 255 26.12 -6.16 1.72
N GLN A 256 25.72 -5.46 0.65
CA GLN A 256 26.07 -4.04 0.45
C GLN A 256 25.10 -3.07 1.13
N ASP A 257 23.94 -3.55 1.57
CA ASP A 257 22.95 -2.71 2.22
C ASP A 257 23.42 -2.26 3.60
N THR A 258 23.12 -1.01 3.94
CA THR A 258 23.36 -0.49 5.28
C THR A 258 22.11 -0.68 6.13
N VAL A 259 22.22 -1.50 7.18
CA VAL A 259 21.14 -1.72 8.15
C VAL A 259 21.37 -0.87 9.39
N ALA A 260 20.34 -0.18 9.84
CA ALA A 260 20.36 0.66 11.01
C ALA A 260 19.04 0.61 11.76
N TYR A 261 19.05 1.04 13.02
CA TYR A 261 17.83 1.24 13.79
C TYR A 261 17.87 2.54 14.60
N VAL A 262 16.67 3.02 14.95
CA VAL A 262 16.48 4.22 15.76
C VAL A 262 15.37 3.96 16.77
N PHE A 263 15.61 4.31 18.04
CA PHE A 263 14.55 4.48 19.02
C PHE A 263 14.05 5.93 19.00
N SER A 264 12.73 6.13 18.97
CA SER A 264 12.10 7.46 18.80
C SER A 264 12.50 8.52 19.84
N LYS A 265 12.94 8.09 21.04
CA LYS A 265 13.39 8.98 22.12
C LYS A 265 14.88 9.31 22.05
N GLU A 266 15.72 8.37 21.63
CA GLU A 266 17.16 8.60 21.47
C GLU A 266 17.44 9.38 20.17
N ARG A 267 16.72 9.08 19.08
CA ARG A 267 16.91 9.67 17.75
C ARG A 267 18.33 9.50 17.19
N ILE A 268 19.06 8.50 17.67
CA ILE A 268 20.40 8.14 17.19
C ILE A 268 20.27 6.98 16.22
N PHE A 269 20.90 7.10 15.05
CA PHE A 269 21.05 6.00 14.10
C PHE A 269 22.15 5.05 14.61
N LYS A 270 21.74 3.85 15.00
CA LYS A 270 22.66 2.77 15.41
C LYS A 270 22.82 1.82 14.22
N LEU A 271 24.03 1.78 13.67
CA LEU A 271 24.38 0.85 12.58
C LEU A 271 24.52 -0.55 13.16
N VAL A 272 24.05 -1.55 12.41
CA VAL A 272 24.26 -2.96 12.70
C VAL A 272 24.97 -3.61 11.52
N LYS A 273 25.78 -4.62 11.80
CA LYS A 273 26.43 -5.45 10.78
C LYS A 273 25.70 -6.79 10.75
N PRO A 274 24.83 -7.06 9.76
CA PRO A 274 24.19 -8.36 9.67
C PRO A 274 25.19 -9.46 9.39
N VAL A 275 24.97 -10.61 10.00
CA VAL A 275 25.59 -11.88 9.63
C VAL A 275 24.66 -12.56 8.64
N PHE A 276 25.18 -12.97 7.49
CA PHE A 276 24.39 -13.60 6.44
C PHE A 276 24.49 -15.11 6.54
N ASN A 277 23.34 -15.77 6.59
CA ASN A 277 23.20 -17.21 6.47
C ASN A 277 22.28 -17.48 5.27
N ASP A 278 22.87 -17.93 4.16
CA ASP A 278 22.23 -18.00 2.84
C ASP A 278 21.59 -16.65 2.42
N ASP A 279 20.27 -16.62 2.21
CA ASP A 279 19.50 -15.44 1.82
C ASP A 279 18.98 -14.63 3.02
N VAL A 280 19.36 -14.99 4.24
CA VAL A 280 18.86 -14.41 5.49
C VAL A 280 19.93 -13.55 6.16
N ALA A 281 19.61 -12.27 6.35
CA ALA A 281 20.38 -11.35 7.18
C ALA A 281 19.94 -11.46 8.64
N GLU A 282 20.88 -11.79 9.53
CA GLU A 282 20.67 -11.91 10.97
C GLU A 282 21.42 -10.80 11.72
N PHE A 283 20.74 -10.08 12.61
CA PHE A 283 21.36 -9.05 13.45
C PHE A 283 20.57 -8.85 14.74
N GLU A 284 21.18 -8.18 15.72
CA GLU A 284 20.54 -7.91 17.00
C GLU A 284 20.35 -6.41 17.23
N VAL A 285 19.26 -6.07 17.91
CA VAL A 285 18.97 -4.74 18.41
C VAL A 285 19.07 -4.76 19.92
N GLU A 286 19.97 -3.95 20.46
CA GLU A 286 20.15 -3.82 21.91
C GLU A 286 19.08 -2.90 22.51
N PHE A 287 18.48 -3.36 23.61
CA PHE A 287 17.54 -2.64 24.45
C PHE A 287 18.18 -2.25 25.77
N ASN A 288 17.93 -1.01 26.18
CA ASN A 288 18.33 -0.41 27.45
C ASN A 288 17.14 0.36 28.06
N ASN A 289 17.34 0.97 29.23
CA ASN A 289 16.31 1.77 29.90
C ASN A 289 15.77 2.97 29.08
N SER A 290 16.50 3.42 28.06
CA SER A 290 16.12 4.51 27.15
C SER A 290 15.37 4.02 25.90
N SER A 291 15.26 2.70 25.71
CA SER A 291 14.60 2.04 24.58
C SER A 291 13.08 2.02 24.75
N ILE A 292 12.46 3.20 24.69
CA ILE A 292 11.01 3.39 24.83
C ILE A 292 10.41 4.09 23.61
N GLY A 293 9.11 3.88 23.37
CA GLY A 293 8.38 4.50 22.27
C GLY A 293 8.35 3.61 21.02
N VAL A 294 8.99 4.03 19.94
CA VAL A 294 9.01 3.30 18.66
C VAL A 294 10.44 2.90 18.31
N LEU A 295 10.66 1.63 17.98
CA LEU A 295 11.86 1.13 17.30
C LEU A 295 11.58 1.15 15.80
N THR A 296 12.38 1.86 15.02
CA THR A 296 12.29 1.87 13.55
C THR A 296 13.55 1.28 12.96
N LEU A 297 13.40 0.32 12.05
CA LEU A 297 14.48 -0.23 11.24
C LEU A 297 14.59 0.51 9.91
N TYR A 298 15.83 0.72 9.49
CA TYR A 298 16.21 1.37 8.26
C TYR A 298 17.12 0.47 7.45
N ILE A 299 16.87 0.39 6.15
CA ILE A 299 17.77 -0.22 5.18
C ILE A 299 18.09 0.86 4.14
N ASN A 300 19.37 1.13 3.91
CA ASN A 300 19.85 2.21 3.03
C ASN A 300 19.21 3.57 3.36
N ARG A 301 19.12 3.88 4.67
CA ARG A 301 18.49 5.09 5.23
C ARG A 301 17.00 5.26 4.93
N LYS A 302 16.33 4.22 4.42
CA LYS A 302 14.88 4.20 4.21
C LYS A 302 14.22 3.39 5.31
N SER A 303 13.18 3.93 5.95
CA SER A 303 12.43 3.19 6.97
C SER A 303 11.70 2.00 6.33
N VAL A 304 11.84 0.83 6.93
CA VAL A 304 11.23 -0.42 6.42
C VAL A 304 10.26 -1.05 7.42
N LEU A 305 10.59 -1.04 8.72
CA LEU A 305 9.75 -1.61 9.77
C LEU A 305 9.69 -0.69 10.98
N ALA A 306 8.57 -0.69 11.69
CA ALA A 306 8.48 -0.08 13.01
C ALA A 306 7.71 -0.94 14.01
N TYR A 307 8.21 -0.93 15.24
CA TYR A 307 7.67 -1.67 16.38
C TYR A 307 7.36 -0.72 17.51
N ARG A 308 6.32 -1.03 18.27
CA ARG A 308 5.93 -0.26 19.45
C ARG A 308 6.48 -0.93 20.71
N ILE A 309 7.16 -0.14 21.53
CA ILE A 309 7.69 -0.56 22.81
C ILE A 309 6.80 0.02 23.90
N ASN A 310 6.04 -0.86 24.54
CA ASN A 310 5.18 -0.50 25.66
C ASN A 310 6.02 -0.35 26.92
N ARG A 311 5.72 0.67 27.73
CA ARG A 311 6.26 0.74 29.10
C ARG A 311 5.73 -0.49 29.84
N GLY A 312 6.66 -1.27 30.38
CA GLY A 312 6.34 -2.37 31.31
C GLY A 312 5.78 -1.82 32.62
#